data_AF-A0A2S9VA33-F1
#
_entry.id   AF-A0A2S9VA33-F1
#
_cell.length_a   1.000
_cell.length_b   1.000
_cell.length_c   1.000
_cell.angle_alpha   90.00
_cell.angle_beta   90.00
_cell.angle_gamma   90.00
#
_symmetry.space_group_name_H-M   'P 1'
#
loop_
_entity.id
_entity.type
_entity.pdbx_description
1 polymer ?
#
loop_
_entity_poly.entity_id
_entity_poly.type
_entity_poly.pdbx_seq_one_letter_code
_entity_poly.pdbx_strand_id
1 'polypeptide(L)'
;MKKIITKWLLISLGVGMIPVVILGASQGGIALSPLILLFFLMVGLAGSAVHANIYAYRKGTKKQKIQGSVFAGISALVIGFLVYSESRCELRQEYATERASGYVRSKPDLDIKNLSEPVFDLEKCVCTFEYSSPTTKFEIFVSEYGELHFSPH
;
A
#
# COMPACT_ATOMS: atom_id res chain seq x y z
N MET A 1 -21.42 -17.75 13.72
CA MET A 1 -20.63 -16.96 12.73
C MET A 1 -20.70 -15.47 13.00
N LYS A 2 -21.86 -14.79 12.97
CA LYS A 2 -21.95 -13.34 13.23
C LYS A 2 -21.17 -12.87 14.48
N LYS A 3 -21.35 -13.52 15.63
CA LYS A 3 -20.60 -13.22 16.88
C LYS A 3 -19.08 -13.36 16.75
N ILE A 4 -18.59 -14.31 15.94
CA ILE A 4 -17.15 -14.53 15.72
C ILE A 4 -16.60 -13.36 14.88
N ILE A 5 -17.28 -13.04 13.78
CA ILE A 5 -16.88 -11.97 12.86
C ILE A 5 -16.84 -10.62 13.59
N THR A 6 -17.92 -10.27 14.31
CA THR A 6 -17.99 -9.01 15.07
C THR A 6 -16.90 -8.92 16.14
N LYS A 7 -16.60 -10.03 16.84
CA LYS A 7 -15.54 -10.04 17.87
C LYS A 7 -14.16 -9.75 17.26
N TRP A 8 -13.84 -10.37 16.13
CA TRP A 8 -12.56 -10.14 15.46
C TRP A 8 -12.42 -8.73 14.90
N LEU A 9 -13.49 -8.18 14.29
CA LEU A 9 -13.49 -6.78 13.85
C LEU A 9 -13.27 -5.80 15.00
N LEU A 10 -13.95 -6.00 16.14
CA LEU A 10 -13.79 -5.14 17.31
C LEU A 10 -12.40 -5.24 17.94
N ILE A 11 -11.83 -6.44 18.03
CA ILE A 11 -10.46 -6.64 18.51
C ILE A 11 -9.48 -5.94 17.59
N SER A 12 -9.61 -6.10 16.28
CA SER A 12 -8.71 -5.46 15.31
C SER A 12 -8.79 -3.95 15.32
N LEU A 13 -9.99 -3.38 15.38
CA LEU A 13 -10.17 -1.93 15.52
C LEU A 13 -9.59 -1.44 16.84
N GLY A 14 -9.88 -2.13 17.95
CA GLY A 14 -9.36 -1.75 19.28
C GLY A 14 -7.83 -1.80 19.34
N VAL A 15 -7.21 -2.86 18.83
CA VAL A 15 -5.75 -2.99 18.79
C VAL A 15 -5.12 -1.99 17.82
N GLY A 16 -5.75 -1.74 16.67
CA GLY A 16 -5.25 -0.77 15.69
C GLY A 16 -5.34 0.69 16.14
N MET A 17 -6.29 1.02 17.00
CA MET A 17 -6.38 2.35 17.61
C MET A 17 -5.25 2.65 18.60
N ILE A 18 -4.63 1.63 19.21
CA ILE A 18 -3.53 1.83 20.17
C ILE A 18 -2.33 2.55 19.52
N PRO A 19 -1.73 2.05 18.43
CA PRO A 19 -0.63 2.75 17.76
C PRO A 19 -1.07 4.10 17.16
N VAL A 20 -2.30 4.23 16.67
CA VAL A 20 -2.82 5.51 16.16
C VAL A 20 -2.87 6.56 17.26
N VAL A 21 -3.35 6.23 18.45
CA VAL A 21 -3.40 7.14 19.59
C VAL A 21 -1.99 7.48 20.09
N ILE A 22 -1.09 6.49 20.13
CA ILE A 22 0.31 6.69 20.56
C ILE A 22 1.05 7.62 19.59
N LEU A 23 0.81 7.49 18.29
CA LEU A 23 1.42 8.33 17.24
C LEU A 23 0.68 9.67 17.04
N GLY A 24 -0.50 9.82 17.65
CA GLY A 24 -1.62 10.69 17.26
C GLY A 24 -1.47 12.20 17.46
N ALA A 25 -0.27 12.76 17.38
CA ALA A 25 -0.08 14.22 17.37
C ALA A 25 1.01 14.71 16.40
N SER A 26 1.78 13.81 15.79
CA SER A 26 2.80 14.20 14.81
C SER A 26 2.24 14.14 13.38
N GLN A 27 2.78 14.96 12.48
CA GLN A 27 2.42 14.94 11.06
C GLN A 27 2.64 13.54 10.44
N GLY A 28 3.73 12.86 10.82
CA GLY A 28 3.99 11.48 10.40
C GLY A 28 3.00 10.47 10.99
N GLY A 29 2.57 10.66 12.24
CA GLY A 29 1.55 9.82 12.86
C GLY A 29 0.19 9.95 12.18
N ILE A 30 -0.22 11.17 11.81
CA ILE A 30 -1.46 11.43 11.06
C ILE A 30 -1.40 10.77 9.68
N ALA A 31 -0.28 10.90 8.97
CA ALA A 31 -0.09 10.28 7.65
C ALA A 31 -0.09 8.74 7.70
N LEU A 32 0.47 8.14 8.76
CA LEU A 32 0.52 6.68 8.92
C LEU A 32 -0.77 6.06 9.49
N SER A 33 -1.64 6.86 10.10
CA SER A 33 -2.84 6.36 10.78
C SER A 33 -3.79 5.56 9.86
N PRO A 34 -4.09 5.99 8.62
CA PRO A 34 -4.90 5.22 7.69
C PRO A 34 -4.28 3.85 7.36
N LEU A 35 -2.96 3.80 7.12
CA LEU A 35 -2.23 2.57 6.81
C LEU A 35 -2.24 1.58 7.99
N ILE A 36 -2.07 2.11 9.20
CA ILE A 36 -2.14 1.31 10.43
C ILE A 36 -3.54 0.70 10.58
N LEU A 37 -4.60 1.51 10.47
CA LEU A 37 -5.97 1.02 10.59
C LEU A 37 -6.32 0.01 9.50
N LEU A 38 -5.88 0.25 8.27
CA LEU A 38 -6.04 -0.67 7.14
C LEU A 38 -5.35 -2.01 7.41
N PHE A 39 -4.11 -1.99 7.90
CA PHE A 39 -3.37 -3.20 8.26
C PHE A 39 -4.11 -4.02 9.32
N PHE A 40 -4.55 -3.38 10.41
CA PHE A 40 -5.29 -4.08 11.47
C PHE A 40 -6.64 -4.61 11.01
N LEU A 41 -7.33 -3.91 10.10
CA LEU A 41 -8.55 -4.37 9.46
C LEU A 41 -8.30 -5.65 8.63
N MET A 42 -7.23 -5.68 7.83
CA MET A 42 -6.86 -6.87 7.04
C MET A 42 -6.54 -8.07 7.95
N VAL A 43 -5.76 -7.86 9.01
CA VAL A 43 -5.46 -8.89 10.02
C VAL A 43 -6.74 -9.39 10.68
N GLY A 44 -7.68 -8.51 10.98
CA GLY A 44 -8.98 -8.85 11.56
C GLY A 44 -9.85 -9.70 10.65
N LEU A 45 -9.95 -9.32 9.38
CA LEU A 45 -10.68 -10.07 8.37
C LEU A 45 -10.08 -11.46 8.19
N ALA A 46 -8.75 -11.56 8.04
CA ALA A 46 -8.05 -12.83 7.92
C ALA A 46 -8.26 -13.74 9.15
N GLY A 47 -8.06 -13.21 10.36
CA GLY A 47 -8.28 -13.93 11.61
C GLY A 47 -9.73 -14.40 11.76
N SER A 48 -10.69 -13.55 11.40
CA SER A 48 -12.12 -13.88 11.43
C SER A 48 -12.47 -15.00 10.45
N ALA A 49 -11.90 -14.99 9.24
CA ALA A 49 -12.13 -15.98 8.21
C ALA A 49 -11.57 -17.35 8.61
N VAL A 50 -10.34 -17.39 9.12
CA VAL A 50 -9.70 -18.60 9.65
C VAL A 50 -10.52 -19.18 10.80
N HIS A 51 -10.87 -18.37 11.79
CA HIS A 51 -11.63 -18.84 12.96
C HIS A 51 -13.04 -19.32 12.55
N ALA A 52 -13.74 -18.58 11.68
CA ALA A 52 -15.06 -18.98 11.19
C ALA A 52 -15.01 -20.31 10.44
N ASN A 53 -13.99 -20.53 9.60
CA ASN A 53 -13.80 -21.79 8.88
C ASN A 53 -13.49 -22.95 9.83
N ILE A 54 -12.56 -22.78 10.77
CA ILE A 54 -12.24 -23.83 11.75
C ILE A 54 -13.48 -24.21 12.57
N TYR A 55 -14.23 -23.21 13.03
CA TYR A 55 -15.48 -23.43 13.77
C TYR A 55 -16.50 -24.19 12.93
N ALA A 56 -16.73 -23.74 11.69
CA ALA A 56 -17.69 -24.37 10.79
C ALA A 56 -17.30 -25.80 10.44
N TYR A 57 -16.01 -26.08 10.23
CA TYR A 57 -15.52 -27.41 9.88
C TYR A 57 -15.63 -28.39 11.06
N ARG A 58 -15.26 -27.95 12.27
CA ARG A 58 -15.25 -28.79 13.48
C ARG A 58 -16.62 -29.01 14.10
N LYS A 59 -17.47 -27.97 14.16
CA LYS A 59 -18.72 -27.98 14.94
C LYS A 59 -19.96 -27.58 14.12
N GLY A 60 -19.80 -27.22 12.85
CA GLY A 60 -20.86 -26.65 12.04
C GLY A 60 -21.66 -27.67 11.22
N THR A 61 -22.92 -27.33 10.96
CA THR A 61 -23.78 -28.06 9.99
C THR A 61 -23.31 -27.82 8.55
N LYS A 62 -23.76 -28.63 7.57
CA LYS A 62 -23.44 -28.44 6.14
C LYS A 62 -23.64 -26.98 5.68
N LYS A 63 -24.75 -26.34 6.09
CA LYS A 63 -25.05 -24.94 5.78
C LYS A 63 -24.01 -23.97 6.36
N GLN A 64 -23.52 -24.23 7.57
CA GLN A 64 -22.51 -23.38 8.21
C GLN A 64 -21.12 -23.54 7.59
N LYS A 65 -20.77 -24.74 7.10
CA LYS A 65 -19.53 -24.99 6.35
C LYS A 65 -19.49 -24.17 5.07
N ILE A 66 -20.57 -24.20 4.29
CA ILE A 66 -20.69 -23.39 3.06
C ILE A 66 -20.57 -21.89 3.39
N GLN A 67 -21.27 -21.42 4.42
CA GLN A 67 -21.20 -20.01 4.84
C GLN A 67 -19.80 -19.59 5.29
N GLY A 68 -19.06 -20.47 5.98
CA GLY A 68 -17.66 -20.23 6.35
C GLY A 68 -16.75 -20.10 5.12
N SER A 69 -16.88 -21.03 4.16
CA SER A 69 -16.09 -20.99 2.91
C SER A 69 -16.39 -19.75 2.07
N VAL A 70 -17.67 -19.38 1.92
CA VAL A 70 -18.08 -18.16 1.21
C VAL A 70 -17.51 -16.92 1.90
N PHE A 71 -17.59 -16.86 3.23
CA PHE A 71 -17.04 -15.73 3.99
C PHE A 71 -15.51 -15.60 3.83
N ALA A 72 -14.79 -16.71 3.80
CA ALA A 72 -13.35 -16.69 3.57
C ALA A 72 -12.99 -16.23 2.14
N GLY A 73 -13.75 -16.68 1.13
CA GLY A 73 -13.58 -16.22 -0.25
C GLY A 73 -13.81 -14.71 -0.39
N ILE A 74 -14.88 -14.19 0.22
CA ILE A 74 -15.15 -12.74 0.25
C ILE A 74 -14.03 -11.99 0.97
N SER A 75 -13.58 -12.50 2.12
CA SER A 75 -12.50 -11.86 2.89
C SER A 75 -11.20 -11.79 2.10
N ALA A 76 -10.84 -12.87 1.39
CA ALA A 76 -9.66 -12.90 0.52
C ALA A 76 -9.79 -11.91 -0.65
N LEU A 77 -10.96 -11.80 -1.26
CA LEU A 77 -11.22 -10.84 -2.34
C LEU A 77 -11.11 -9.40 -1.86
N VAL A 78 -11.69 -9.08 -0.69
CA VAL A 78 -11.60 -7.74 -0.09
C VAL A 78 -10.14 -7.39 0.23
N ILE A 79 -9.40 -8.30 0.87
CA ILE A 79 -7.98 -8.08 1.17
C ILE A 79 -7.18 -7.88 -0.13
N GLY A 80 -7.41 -8.71 -1.14
CA GLY A 80 -6.74 -8.57 -2.44
C GLY A 80 -7.04 -7.24 -3.12
N PHE A 81 -8.29 -6.76 -3.07
CA PHE A 81 -8.68 -5.47 -3.63
C PHE A 81 -8.03 -4.30 -2.86
N LEU A 82 -7.97 -4.37 -1.53
CA LEU A 82 -7.33 -3.34 -0.71
C LEU A 82 -5.82 -3.24 -1.00
N VAL A 83 -5.13 -4.37 -1.07
CA VAL A 83 -3.70 -4.43 -1.44
C VAL A 83 -3.48 -3.90 -2.86
N TYR A 84 -4.36 -4.29 -3.80
CA TYR A 84 -4.28 -3.84 -5.18
C TYR A 84 -4.48 -2.33 -5.31
N SER A 85 -5.43 -1.75 -4.57
CA SER A 85 -5.69 -0.31 -4.59
C SER A 85 -4.50 0.49 -4.08
N GLU A 86 -3.88 0.06 -2.98
CA GLU A 86 -2.66 0.69 -2.42
C GLU A 86 -1.45 0.57 -3.35
N SER A 87 -1.39 -0.46 -4.18
CA SER A 87 -0.27 -0.65 -5.12
C SER A 87 -0.34 0.20 -6.39
N ARG A 88 -1.40 1.01 -6.57
CA ARG A 88 -1.54 1.84 -7.78
C ARG A 88 -0.93 3.22 -7.59
N CYS A 89 -0.25 3.69 -8.64
CA CYS A 89 0.15 5.07 -8.73
C CYS A 89 -1.03 5.97 -9.10
N GLU A 90 -1.43 6.88 -8.20
CA GLU A 90 -2.47 7.89 -8.49
C GLU A 90 -1.91 9.19 -9.09
N LEU A 91 -0.59 9.31 -9.21
CA LEU A 91 0.06 10.49 -9.77
C LEU A 91 -0.25 10.66 -11.25
N ARG A 92 -0.64 11.88 -11.64
CA ARG A 92 -0.66 12.28 -13.04
C ARG A 92 0.76 12.23 -13.59
N GLN A 93 0.96 11.48 -14.68
CA GLN A 93 2.26 11.35 -15.35
C GLN A 93 2.90 12.71 -15.64
N GLU A 94 2.11 13.69 -16.10
CA GLU A 94 2.59 15.05 -16.37
C GLU A 94 3.21 15.71 -15.13
N TYR A 95 2.53 15.64 -13.99
CA TYR A 95 3.01 16.21 -12.73
C TYR A 95 4.28 15.51 -12.22
N ALA A 96 4.29 14.16 -12.23
CA ALA A 96 5.45 13.39 -11.78
C ALA A 96 6.68 13.67 -12.67
N THR A 97 6.47 13.70 -13.98
CA THR A 97 7.53 13.96 -14.98
C THR A 97 8.07 15.38 -14.85
N GLU A 98 7.20 16.38 -14.69
CA GLU A 98 7.61 17.77 -14.50
C GLU A 98 8.43 17.94 -13.21
N ARG A 99 7.97 17.34 -12.10
CA ARG A 99 8.66 17.41 -10.81
C ARG A 99 10.04 16.75 -10.85
N ALA A 100 10.12 15.55 -11.41
CA ALA A 100 11.38 14.82 -11.58
C ALA A 100 12.35 15.56 -12.50
N SER A 101 11.87 16.05 -13.65
CA SER A 101 12.68 16.82 -14.60
C SER A 101 13.16 18.14 -14.02
N GLY A 102 12.31 18.82 -13.24
CA GLY A 102 12.67 20.05 -12.53
C GLY A 102 13.83 19.84 -11.56
N TYR A 103 13.83 18.72 -10.82
CA TYR A 103 14.94 18.37 -9.94
C TYR A 103 16.24 18.14 -10.72
N VAL A 104 16.21 17.33 -11.77
CA VAL A 104 17.39 17.05 -12.61
C VAL A 104 17.99 18.33 -13.17
N ARG A 105 17.15 19.24 -13.68
CA ARG A 105 17.59 20.55 -14.21
C ARG A 105 18.18 21.47 -13.13
N SER A 106 17.71 21.36 -11.88
CA SER A 106 18.18 22.18 -10.76
C SER A 106 19.52 21.72 -10.17
N LYS A 107 20.01 20.54 -10.56
CA LYS A 107 21.23 19.94 -10.02
C LYS A 107 22.39 20.12 -11.02
N PRO A 108 23.35 21.02 -10.73
CA PRO A 108 24.49 21.28 -11.62
C PRO A 108 25.47 20.11 -11.69
N ASP A 109 25.44 19.19 -10.72
CA ASP A 109 26.34 18.04 -10.64
C ASP A 109 25.88 16.84 -11.48
N LEU A 110 24.62 16.84 -11.94
CA LEU A 110 24.13 15.82 -12.87
C LEU A 110 24.58 16.20 -14.28
N ASP A 111 25.16 15.25 -15.01
CA ASP A 111 25.52 15.47 -16.40
C ASP A 111 24.28 15.37 -17.30
N ILE A 112 23.46 16.44 -17.23
CA ILE A 112 22.15 16.55 -17.91
C ILE A 112 22.26 16.24 -19.41
N LYS A 113 23.42 16.49 -20.03
CA LYS A 113 23.64 16.25 -21.47
C LYS A 113 23.67 14.76 -21.81
N ASN A 114 23.96 13.91 -20.84
CA ASN A 114 24.07 12.47 -21.01
C ASN A 114 22.83 11.72 -20.50
N LEU A 115 21.84 12.40 -19.92
CA LEU A 115 20.59 11.81 -19.44
C LEU A 115 19.55 11.75 -20.57
N SER A 116 18.91 10.59 -20.71
CA SER A 116 17.77 10.39 -21.62
C SER A 116 16.53 11.18 -21.17
N GLU A 117 15.52 11.22 -22.03
CA GLU A 117 14.19 11.72 -21.64
C GLU A 117 13.62 10.90 -20.47
N PRO A 118 12.85 11.54 -19.57
CA PRO A 118 12.22 10.86 -18.44
C PRO A 118 11.20 9.82 -18.93
N VAL A 119 11.35 8.59 -18.45
CA VAL A 119 10.36 7.53 -18.65
C VAL A 119 9.63 7.31 -17.33
N PHE A 120 8.31 7.53 -17.33
CA PHE A 120 7.48 7.34 -16.14
C PHE A 120 6.81 5.97 -16.13
N ASP A 121 7.08 5.18 -15.09
CA ASP A 121 6.43 3.92 -14.81
C ASP A 121 5.21 4.15 -13.89
N LEU A 122 4.01 4.06 -14.48
CA LEU A 122 2.72 4.19 -13.80
C LEU A 122 2.44 3.06 -12.81
N GLU A 123 3.07 1.89 -12.93
CA GLU A 123 2.86 0.79 -12.00
C GLU A 123 3.67 0.99 -10.71
N LYS A 124 4.81 1.70 -10.81
CA LYS A 124 5.76 1.86 -9.69
C LYS A 124 5.89 3.29 -9.16
N CYS A 125 5.23 4.27 -9.78
CA CYS A 125 5.44 5.70 -9.52
C CYS A 125 6.91 6.15 -9.67
N VAL A 126 7.63 5.62 -10.64
CA VAL A 126 9.06 5.91 -10.82
C VAL A 126 9.29 6.69 -12.11
N CYS A 127 9.99 7.81 -12.02
CA CYS A 127 10.63 8.46 -13.16
C CYS A 127 12.06 7.93 -13.29
N THR A 128 12.34 7.26 -14.41
CA THR A 128 13.66 6.74 -14.73
C THR A 128 14.32 7.60 -15.78
N PHE A 129 15.57 7.97 -15.55
CA PHE A 129 16.47 8.60 -16.50
C PHE A 129 17.65 7.65 -16.76
N GLU A 130 18.06 7.49 -18.01
CA GLU A 130 19.17 6.61 -18.37
C GLU A 130 20.36 7.42 -18.86
N TYR A 131 21.55 7.14 -18.34
CA TYR A 131 22.79 7.73 -18.86
C TYR A 131 23.20 7.05 -20.16
N SER A 132 23.60 7.85 -21.15
CA SER A 132 24.11 7.36 -22.43
C SER A 132 25.45 6.62 -22.31
N SER A 133 26.30 7.00 -21.35
CA SER A 133 27.57 6.32 -21.04
C SER A 133 28.17 6.77 -19.69
N PRO A 134 28.48 5.86 -18.75
CA PRO A 134 28.12 4.44 -18.75
C PRO A 134 26.60 4.27 -18.62
N THR A 135 26.04 3.24 -19.25
CA THR A 135 24.60 2.93 -19.17
C THR A 135 24.21 2.61 -17.73
N THR A 136 23.75 3.64 -17.02
CA THR A 136 23.36 3.60 -15.62
C THR A 136 22.00 4.28 -15.51
N LYS A 137 21.12 3.68 -14.71
CA LYS A 137 19.77 4.20 -14.49
C LYS A 137 19.78 5.08 -13.27
N PHE A 138 19.17 6.24 -13.37
CA PHE A 138 18.88 7.12 -12.26
C PHE A 138 17.37 7.15 -12.05
N GLU A 139 16.93 6.63 -10.90
CA GLU A 139 15.52 6.46 -10.59
C GLU A 139 15.10 7.47 -9.52
N ILE A 140 14.06 8.24 -9.84
CA ILE A 140 13.41 9.18 -8.94
C ILE A 140 11.99 8.69 -8.67
N PHE A 141 11.72 8.37 -7.42
CA PHE A 141 10.38 8.10 -6.92
C PHE A 141 9.74 9.43 -6.55
N VAL A 142 8.61 9.76 -7.18
CA VAL A 142 7.86 10.98 -6.87
C VAL A 142 6.70 10.58 -5.98
N SER A 143 6.60 11.21 -4.79
CA SER A 143 5.46 10.99 -3.90
C SER A 143 4.26 11.84 -4.33
N GLU A 144 3.06 11.47 -3.87
CA GLU A 144 1.82 12.23 -4.09
C GLU A 144 1.95 13.70 -3.64
N TYR A 145 2.79 13.96 -2.62
CA TYR A 145 3.04 15.28 -2.07
C TYR A 145 4.25 16.00 -2.72
N GLY A 146 4.80 15.45 -3.81
CA GLY A 146 5.89 16.05 -4.57
C GLY A 146 7.26 15.94 -3.92
N GLU A 147 7.40 15.06 -2.92
CA GLU A 147 8.69 14.65 -2.36
C GLU A 147 9.40 13.72 -3.35
N LEU A 148 10.72 13.79 -3.36
CA LEU A 148 11.56 13.02 -4.27
C LEU A 148 12.43 12.07 -3.46
N HIS A 149 12.30 10.77 -3.73
CA HIS A 149 13.16 9.75 -3.17
C HIS A 149 14.03 9.16 -4.27
N PHE A 150 15.26 8.81 -3.91
CA PHE A 150 16.26 8.33 -4.85
C PHE A 150 16.57 6.87 -4.52
N SER A 151 16.65 6.05 -5.55
CA SER A 151 17.15 4.68 -5.39
C SER A 151 18.59 4.75 -4.87
N PRO A 152 18.95 4.07 -3.77
CA PRO A 152 20.33 3.99 -3.33
C PRO A 152 21.12 3.21 -4.40
N HIS A 153 22.03 3.91 -5.09
CA HIS A 153 23.04 3.30 -5.95
C HIS A 153 24.20 2.78 -5.11
#